data_AF-A0A7X1CP53-F1
#
_entry.id   AF-A0A7X1CP53-F1
#
_cell.length_a   1.000
_cell.length_b   1.000
_cell.length_c   1.000
_cell.angle_alpha   90.00
_cell.angle_beta   90.00
_cell.angle_gamma   90.00
#
_symmetry.space_group_name_H-M   'P 1'
#
loop_
_entity.id
_entity.type
_entity.pdbx_description
1 polymer ?
#
loop_
_entity_poly.entity_id
_entity_poly.type
_entity_poly.pdbx_seq_one_letter_code
_entity_poly.pdbx_strand_id
1 'polypeptide(L)'
;MHKFWLERIKGKNLFIFIGISILLICLQFFSGAWKTMRFVNSDTIDITPYTQWLGSSIETNMGMLFYFVLPLLASLGGATIYNEDKKQGYFYLIYSKITIKRYFTTLITIVFCLSFLITSLVLILNLILNFMVLPAYNPVESLDIGLNFTYGNTLFPSFYYSHPLVYTGMYIILSALFSGLFAIVTLTISLYVENFFVVVSSVFLVQLVLMVIGFMTNIAISPAHFLMERGDIASVSFVYILLFYILSLVATLVFYVIGVKKNVIK
;
A
#
# COMPACT_ATOMS: atom_id res chain seq x y z
N MET A 1 16.50 -20.89 13.28
CA MET A 1 15.30 -20.02 13.37
C MET A 1 15.11 -19.17 12.12
N HIS A 2 16.15 -18.50 11.60
CA HIS A 2 16.07 -17.77 10.32
C HIS A 2 15.59 -18.63 9.15
N LYS A 3 16.12 -19.85 8.99
CA LYS A 3 15.73 -20.76 7.91
C LYS A 3 14.22 -21.13 7.94
N PHE A 4 13.65 -21.27 9.13
CA PHE A 4 12.22 -21.56 9.32
C PHE A 4 11.34 -20.42 8.78
N TRP A 5 11.64 -19.17 9.14
CA TRP A 5 10.88 -18.02 8.65
C TRP A 5 11.07 -17.82 7.14
N LEU A 6 12.28 -18.02 6.61
CA LEU A 6 12.54 -17.91 5.17
C LEU A 6 11.71 -18.89 4.34
N GLU A 7 11.52 -20.12 4.81
CA GLU A 7 10.69 -21.11 4.12
C GLU A 7 9.21 -20.74 4.15
N ARG A 8 8.72 -20.14 5.24
CA ARG A 8 7.32 -19.67 5.36
C ARG A 8 7.03 -18.42 4.55
N ILE A 9 8.02 -17.54 4.40
CA ILE A 9 7.92 -16.34 3.57
C ILE A 9 7.73 -16.71 2.08
N LYS A 10 8.33 -17.83 1.63
CA LYS A 10 8.23 -18.32 0.25
C LYS A 10 6.89 -19.02 -0.06
N GLY A 11 5.78 -18.45 0.40
CA GLY A 11 4.43 -18.95 0.14
C GLY A 11 3.92 -18.57 -1.26
N LYS A 12 3.04 -19.41 -1.83
CA LYS A 12 2.38 -19.15 -3.13
C LYS A 12 1.74 -17.75 -3.20
N ASN A 13 1.14 -17.31 -2.11
CA ASN A 13 0.41 -16.04 -2.05
C ASN A 13 1.33 -14.81 -2.13
N LEU A 14 2.57 -14.92 -1.62
CA LEU A 14 3.57 -13.87 -1.76
C LEU A 14 4.01 -13.74 -3.23
N PHE A 15 4.18 -14.86 -3.94
CA PHE A 15 4.44 -14.81 -5.39
C PHE A 15 3.27 -14.24 -6.18
N ILE A 16 2.03 -14.50 -5.77
CA ILE A 16 0.83 -13.88 -6.37
C ILE A 16 0.84 -12.37 -6.14
N PHE A 17 1.13 -11.90 -4.91
CA PHE A 17 1.24 -10.48 -4.61
C PHE A 17 2.29 -9.79 -5.48
N ILE A 18 3.50 -10.36 -5.54
CA ILE A 18 4.57 -9.83 -6.40
C ILE A 18 4.17 -9.86 -7.87
N GLY A 19 3.59 -10.95 -8.35
CA GLY A 19 3.17 -11.12 -9.74
C GLY A 19 2.09 -10.12 -10.17
N ILE A 20 1.05 -9.92 -9.35
CA ILE A 20 0.01 -8.92 -9.64
C ILE A 20 0.61 -7.50 -9.58
N SER A 21 1.51 -7.23 -8.63
CA SER A 21 2.14 -5.92 -8.54
C SER A 21 3.02 -5.62 -9.75
N ILE A 22 3.82 -6.57 -10.21
CA ILE A 22 4.62 -6.45 -11.45
C ILE A 22 3.70 -6.23 -12.65
N LEU A 23 2.59 -6.98 -12.74
CA LEU A 23 1.60 -6.79 -13.80
C LEU A 23 1.07 -5.35 -13.81
N LEU A 24 0.72 -4.79 -12.65
CA LEU A 24 0.25 -3.41 -12.51
C LEU A 24 1.31 -2.38 -12.93
N ILE A 25 2.57 -2.58 -12.51
CA ILE A 25 3.71 -1.75 -12.95
C ILE A 25 3.83 -1.79 -14.48
N CYS A 26 3.81 -2.99 -15.08
CA CYS A 26 3.92 -3.14 -16.52
C CYS A 26 2.75 -2.47 -17.25
N LEU A 27 1.51 -2.71 -16.80
CA LEU A 27 0.32 -2.12 -17.41
C LEU A 27 0.33 -0.59 -17.35
N GLN A 28 0.71 -0.02 -16.21
CA GLN A 28 0.82 1.43 -16.07
C GLN A 28 1.99 1.98 -16.90
N PHE A 29 3.14 1.31 -16.93
CA PHE A 29 4.26 1.71 -17.79
C PHE A 29 3.90 1.68 -19.28
N PHE A 30 3.26 0.60 -19.78
CA PHE A 30 2.86 0.50 -21.18
C PHE A 30 1.75 1.51 -21.53
N SER A 31 0.77 1.70 -20.66
CA SER A 31 -0.30 2.69 -20.90
C SER A 31 0.22 4.13 -20.84
N GLY A 32 1.14 4.42 -19.92
CA GLY A 32 1.85 5.70 -19.82
C GLY A 32 2.74 5.95 -21.03
N ALA A 33 3.68 5.05 -21.31
CA ALA A 33 4.61 5.17 -22.44
C ALA A 33 3.90 5.25 -23.80
N TRP A 34 2.81 4.51 -24.00
CA TRP A 34 2.00 4.60 -25.22
C TRP A 34 1.38 5.98 -25.40
N LYS A 35 0.88 6.59 -24.31
CA LYS A 35 0.35 7.96 -24.35
C LYS A 35 1.47 8.97 -24.54
N THR A 36 2.58 8.86 -23.81
CA THR A 36 3.75 9.73 -23.96
C THR A 36 4.24 9.76 -25.40
N MET A 37 4.40 8.60 -26.07
CA MET A 37 4.85 8.55 -27.47
C MET A 37 3.92 9.30 -28.45
N ARG A 38 2.64 9.48 -28.11
CA ARG A 38 1.68 10.25 -28.92
C ARG A 38 1.78 11.76 -28.69
N PHE A 39 2.29 12.20 -27.54
CA PHE A 39 2.37 13.60 -27.12
C PHE A 39 3.79 14.20 -27.13
N VAL A 40 4.82 13.42 -27.44
CA VAL A 40 6.21 13.91 -27.61
C VAL A 40 6.35 14.98 -28.71
N ASN A 41 5.37 15.11 -29.62
CA ASN A 41 5.35 16.14 -30.67
C ASN A 41 4.57 17.41 -30.31
N SER A 42 3.95 17.48 -29.13
CA SER A 42 3.39 18.72 -28.59
C SER A 42 4.35 19.23 -27.51
N ASP A 43 4.74 20.52 -27.56
CA ASP A 43 5.66 21.20 -26.62
C ASP A 43 5.14 21.28 -25.16
N THR A 44 4.39 20.28 -24.68
CA THR A 44 3.85 20.20 -23.33
C THR A 44 4.89 19.59 -22.39
N ILE A 45 5.49 20.43 -21.56
CA ILE A 45 6.53 20.12 -20.55
C ILE A 45 5.97 19.29 -19.36
N ASP A 46 4.67 18.98 -19.38
CA ASP A 46 3.90 18.50 -18.24
C ASP A 46 4.06 16.98 -17.96
N ILE A 47 4.75 16.25 -18.85
CA ILE A 47 4.98 14.80 -18.72
C ILE A 47 6.38 14.53 -18.16
N THR A 48 6.46 14.33 -16.86
CA THR A 48 7.70 14.02 -16.14
C THR A 48 7.57 12.67 -15.41
N PRO A 49 8.68 12.05 -14.98
CA PRO A 49 8.62 10.88 -14.09
C PRO A 49 7.76 11.11 -12.85
N TYR A 50 7.76 12.33 -12.31
CA TYR A 50 7.02 12.72 -11.11
C TYR A 50 5.51 12.85 -11.33
N THR A 51 5.06 13.12 -12.56
CA THR A 51 3.62 13.17 -12.88
C THR A 51 3.06 11.82 -13.35
N GLN A 52 3.91 10.95 -13.92
CA GLN A 52 3.46 9.70 -14.55
C GLN A 52 3.58 8.46 -13.68
N TRP A 53 4.44 8.46 -12.66
CA TRP A 53 4.61 7.28 -11.79
C TRP A 53 3.31 6.89 -11.07
N LEU A 54 3.25 5.64 -10.59
CA LEU A 54 2.05 5.00 -10.04
C LEU A 54 1.35 5.80 -8.92
N GLY A 55 2.08 6.65 -8.19
CA GLY A 55 1.52 7.50 -7.14
C GLY A 55 0.77 8.73 -7.62
N SER A 56 1.16 9.31 -8.77
CA SER A 56 0.56 10.52 -9.33
C SER A 56 -0.26 10.28 -10.60
N SER A 57 0.07 9.22 -11.35
CA SER A 57 -0.43 8.82 -12.67
C SER A 57 -1.50 9.74 -13.29
N ILE A 58 -1.09 10.92 -13.78
CA ILE A 58 -2.05 11.96 -14.20
C ILE A 58 -2.80 11.55 -15.47
N GLU A 59 -2.10 10.89 -16.38
CA GLU A 59 -2.64 10.49 -17.68
C GLU A 59 -3.36 9.14 -17.63
N THR A 60 -3.20 8.36 -16.56
CA THR A 60 -3.77 7.01 -16.47
C THR A 60 -4.42 6.79 -15.12
N ASN A 61 -5.62 6.20 -15.09
CA ASN A 61 -6.29 5.87 -13.82
C ASN A 61 -5.66 4.65 -13.11
N MET A 62 -4.43 4.27 -13.49
CA MET A 62 -3.76 3.09 -12.98
C MET A 62 -3.30 3.27 -11.53
N GLY A 63 -2.91 4.48 -11.11
CA GLY A 63 -2.65 4.80 -9.71
C GLY A 63 -3.87 4.55 -8.84
N MET A 64 -5.04 5.05 -9.26
CA MET A 64 -6.30 4.80 -8.55
C MET A 64 -6.60 3.32 -8.42
N LEU A 65 -6.44 2.55 -9.50
CA LEU A 65 -6.64 1.10 -9.47
C LEU A 65 -5.68 0.41 -8.49
N PHE A 66 -4.40 0.80 -8.48
CA PHE A 66 -3.41 0.25 -7.56
C PHE A 66 -3.78 0.51 -6.10
N TYR A 67 -4.06 1.76 -5.73
CA TYR A 67 -4.42 2.10 -4.34
C TYR A 67 -5.78 1.53 -3.92
N PHE A 68 -6.69 1.33 -4.87
CA PHE A 68 -7.95 0.62 -4.65
C PHE A 68 -7.73 -0.85 -4.25
N VAL A 69 -6.88 -1.57 -4.99
CA VAL A 69 -6.58 -3.00 -4.72
C VAL A 69 -5.49 -3.21 -3.66
N LEU A 70 -4.79 -2.15 -3.25
CA LEU A 70 -3.66 -2.21 -2.31
C LEU A 70 -3.97 -2.97 -1.02
N PRO A 71 -5.13 -2.80 -0.34
CA PRO A 71 -5.43 -3.58 0.87
C PRO A 71 -5.50 -5.08 0.60
N LEU A 72 -6.02 -5.47 -0.57
CA LEU A 72 -6.13 -6.87 -0.97
C LEU A 72 -4.74 -7.44 -1.27
N LEU A 73 -3.90 -6.69 -1.98
CA LEU A 73 -2.51 -7.06 -2.24
C LEU A 73 -1.69 -7.18 -0.95
N ALA A 74 -1.79 -6.20 -0.06
CA ALA A 74 -1.11 -6.19 1.23
C ALA A 74 -1.53 -7.37 2.13
N SER A 75 -2.81 -7.75 2.09
CA SER A 75 -3.34 -8.89 2.85
C SER A 75 -2.67 -10.23 2.45
N LEU A 76 -2.26 -10.37 1.19
CA LEU A 76 -1.57 -11.54 0.67
C LEU A 76 -0.09 -11.60 1.11
N GLY A 77 0.49 -10.46 1.50
CA GLY A 77 1.91 -10.31 1.85
C GLY A 77 2.36 -11.01 3.13
N GLY A 78 1.43 -11.56 3.93
CA GLY A 78 1.83 -12.34 5.10
C GLY A 78 0.70 -12.91 5.97
N ALA A 79 -0.55 -12.47 5.80
CA ALA A 79 -1.65 -13.02 6.59
C ALA A 79 -1.95 -14.50 6.29
N THR A 80 -1.38 -15.03 5.21
CA THR A 80 -1.48 -16.44 4.82
C THR A 80 -0.63 -17.34 5.70
N ILE A 81 0.49 -16.83 6.25
CA ILE A 81 1.45 -17.59 7.06
C ILE A 81 0.74 -18.21 8.27
N TYR A 82 -0.03 -17.40 9.01
CA TYR A 82 -0.78 -17.89 10.17
C TYR A 82 -1.85 -18.93 9.79
N ASN A 83 -2.60 -18.68 8.70
CA ASN A 83 -3.65 -19.58 8.26
C ASN A 83 -3.09 -20.93 7.78
N GLU A 84 -1.95 -20.93 7.11
CA GLU A 84 -1.24 -22.14 6.70
C GLU A 84 -0.71 -22.91 7.93
N ASP A 85 -0.11 -22.21 8.89
CA ASP A 85 0.39 -22.80 10.13
C ASP A 85 -0.73 -23.43 10.97
N LYS A 86 -1.93 -22.80 11.00
CA LYS A 86 -3.13 -23.33 11.66
C LYS A 86 -3.68 -24.56 10.93
N LYS A 87 -3.82 -24.52 9.60
CA LYS A 87 -4.38 -25.62 8.79
C LYS A 87 -3.51 -26.88 8.80
N GLN A 88 -2.19 -26.71 8.77
CA GLN A 88 -1.26 -27.84 8.67
C GLN A 88 -0.92 -28.47 10.02
N GLY A 89 -1.48 -27.98 11.14
CA GLY A 89 -1.19 -28.50 12.48
C GLY A 89 0.24 -28.26 12.96
N TYR A 90 1.05 -27.48 12.23
CA TYR A 90 2.44 -27.15 12.59
C TYR A 90 2.54 -26.39 13.91
N PHE A 91 1.44 -25.78 14.35
CA PHE A 91 1.34 -25.07 15.61
C PHE A 91 1.89 -25.91 16.80
N TYR A 92 1.59 -27.22 16.85
CA TYR A 92 2.05 -28.12 17.91
C TYR A 92 3.58 -28.37 17.89
N LEU A 93 4.20 -28.35 16.70
CA LEU A 93 5.64 -28.50 16.55
C LEU A 93 6.41 -27.21 16.88
N ILE A 94 5.77 -26.05 16.71
CA ILE A 94 6.32 -24.74 17.07
C ILE A 94 6.25 -24.55 18.59
N TYR A 95 5.14 -24.96 19.22
CA TYR A 95 4.92 -24.93 20.67
C TYR A 95 6.05 -25.59 21.47
N SER A 96 6.61 -26.69 20.99
CA SER A 96 7.68 -27.41 21.69
C SER A 96 9.03 -26.71 21.65
N LYS A 97 9.22 -25.71 20.76
CA LYS A 97 10.52 -25.06 20.53
C LYS A 97 10.55 -23.57 20.87
N ILE A 98 9.40 -22.88 20.88
CA ILE A 98 9.33 -21.42 21.02
C ILE A 98 8.14 -21.04 21.89
N THR A 99 8.30 -20.00 22.73
CA THR A 99 7.19 -19.42 23.48
C THR A 99 6.18 -18.74 22.55
N ILE A 100 4.89 -18.92 22.85
CA ILE A 100 3.78 -18.36 22.06
C ILE A 100 3.94 -16.85 21.82
N LYS A 101 4.30 -16.13 22.90
CA LYS A 101 4.53 -14.69 22.86
C LYS A 101 5.58 -14.34 21.81
N ARG A 102 6.72 -15.03 21.79
CA ARG A 102 7.80 -14.78 20.84
C ARG A 102 7.42 -15.12 19.40
N TYR A 103 6.62 -16.16 19.19
CA TYR A 103 6.11 -16.51 17.86
C TYR A 103 5.23 -15.38 17.30
N PHE A 104 4.21 -14.94 18.05
CA PHE A 104 3.29 -13.90 17.57
C PHE A 104 3.96 -12.53 17.42
N THR A 105 4.87 -12.13 18.32
CA THR A 105 5.63 -10.87 18.13
C THR A 105 6.53 -10.91 16.90
N THR A 106 7.11 -12.08 16.58
CA THR A 106 7.91 -12.23 15.36
C THR A 106 7.02 -12.24 14.11
N LEU A 107 5.86 -12.91 14.19
CA LEU A 107 4.89 -13.00 13.10
C LEU A 107 4.37 -11.62 12.68
N ILE A 108 3.90 -10.80 13.63
CA ILE A 108 3.39 -9.47 13.32
C ILE A 108 4.46 -8.58 12.68
N THR A 109 5.70 -8.67 13.16
CA THR A 109 6.85 -7.92 12.62
C THR A 109 7.17 -8.35 11.20
N ILE A 110 7.20 -9.66 10.93
CA ILE A 110 7.48 -10.19 9.59
C ILE A 110 6.37 -9.80 8.61
N VAL A 111 5.10 -9.97 8.99
CA VAL A 111 3.96 -9.65 8.11
C VAL A 111 3.93 -8.16 7.75
N PHE A 112 4.22 -7.27 8.72
CA PHE A 112 4.35 -5.84 8.47
C PHE A 112 5.51 -5.54 7.51
N CYS A 113 6.71 -6.01 7.84
CA CYS A 113 7.92 -5.73 7.07
C CYS A 113 7.83 -6.26 5.64
N LEU A 114 7.26 -7.45 5.41
CA LEU A 114 7.08 -8.00 4.06
C LEU A 114 6.20 -7.11 3.21
N SER A 115 5.04 -6.71 3.72
CA SER A 115 4.07 -5.91 2.97
C SER A 115 4.59 -4.50 2.71
N PHE A 116 5.26 -3.92 3.70
CA PHE A 116 5.99 -2.65 3.59
C PHE A 116 7.05 -2.72 2.47
N LEU A 117 7.94 -3.71 2.52
CA LEU A 117 9.05 -3.85 1.58
C LEU A 117 8.57 -4.13 0.17
N ILE A 118 7.59 -5.02 -0.02
CA ILE A 118 7.06 -5.33 -1.36
C ILE A 118 6.42 -4.10 -1.98
N THR A 119 5.58 -3.37 -1.23
CA THR A 119 4.91 -2.16 -1.74
C THR A 119 5.90 -1.06 -2.06
N SER A 120 6.88 -0.83 -1.19
CA SER A 120 7.95 0.13 -1.43
C SER A 120 8.76 -0.23 -2.67
N LEU A 121 9.13 -1.50 -2.82
CA LEU A 121 9.89 -1.99 -3.99
C LEU A 121 9.10 -1.81 -5.28
N VAL A 122 7.80 -2.13 -5.27
CA VAL A 122 6.90 -1.98 -6.44
C VAL A 122 6.86 -0.52 -6.91
N LEU A 123 6.66 0.41 -5.97
CA LEU A 123 6.61 1.84 -6.28
C LEU A 123 7.96 2.40 -6.72
N ILE A 124 9.07 2.00 -6.07
CA ILE A 124 10.43 2.43 -6.43
C ILE A 124 10.79 1.92 -7.82
N LEU A 125 10.54 0.63 -8.12
CA LEU A 125 10.80 0.07 -9.44
C LEU A 125 9.99 0.80 -10.51
N ASN A 126 8.72 1.12 -10.21
CA ASN A 126 7.93 1.88 -11.14
C ASN A 126 8.48 3.27 -11.42
N LEU A 127 8.89 3.99 -10.38
CA LEU A 127 9.49 5.31 -10.51
C LEU A 127 10.77 5.23 -11.36
N ILE A 128 11.65 4.27 -11.09
CA ILE A 128 12.89 4.04 -11.87
C ILE A 128 12.58 3.79 -13.35
N LEU A 129 11.58 2.95 -13.66
CA LEU A 129 11.17 2.71 -15.05
C LEU A 129 10.71 3.99 -15.76
N ASN A 130 9.98 4.86 -15.05
CA ASN A 130 9.56 6.16 -15.62
C ASN A 130 10.78 7.08 -15.85
N PHE A 131 11.75 7.11 -14.94
CA PHE A 131 13.01 7.86 -15.13
C PHE A 131 13.86 7.37 -16.30
N MET A 132 13.75 6.09 -16.69
CA MET A 132 14.50 5.55 -17.82
C MET A 132 13.95 6.01 -19.19
N VAL A 133 12.69 6.44 -19.24
CA VAL A 133 12.00 6.79 -20.50
C VAL A 133 11.67 8.27 -20.61
N LEU A 134 11.29 8.89 -19.49
CA LEU A 134 10.83 10.27 -19.46
C LEU A 134 11.96 11.22 -19.06
N PRO A 135 12.00 12.44 -19.63
CA PRO A 135 12.98 13.44 -19.24
C PRO A 135 12.71 13.91 -17.80
N ALA A 136 13.77 13.92 -16.99
CA ALA A 136 13.71 14.27 -15.57
C ALA A 136 13.75 15.79 -15.33
N TYR A 137 12.77 16.52 -15.87
CA TYR A 137 12.59 17.94 -15.53
C TYR A 137 11.95 18.07 -14.15
N ASN A 138 12.35 19.10 -13.40
CA ASN A 138 11.67 19.44 -12.17
C ASN A 138 10.29 20.06 -12.51
N PRO A 139 9.24 19.74 -11.74
CA PRO A 139 7.93 20.32 -11.95
C PRO A 139 7.99 21.84 -11.73
N VAL A 140 7.31 22.58 -12.59
CA VAL A 140 7.27 24.05 -12.54
C VAL A 140 5.82 24.48 -12.31
N GLU A 141 5.58 25.20 -11.20
CA GLU A 141 4.25 25.57 -10.74
C GLU A 141 3.41 26.33 -11.79
N SER A 142 4.05 27.14 -12.64
CA SER A 142 3.38 27.88 -13.71
C SER A 142 2.90 27.02 -14.90
N LEU A 143 3.43 25.80 -15.03
CA LEU A 143 3.06 24.84 -16.09
C LEU A 143 2.04 23.82 -15.57
N ASP A 144 2.06 23.53 -14.26
CA ASP A 144 1.23 22.50 -13.62
C ASP A 144 -0.15 23.01 -13.10
N ILE A 145 -0.60 24.19 -13.52
CA ILE A 145 -1.79 24.89 -12.98
C ILE A 145 -3.09 24.05 -13.10
N GLY A 146 -3.14 23.07 -14.02
CA GLY A 146 -4.27 22.15 -14.20
C GLY A 146 -4.17 20.79 -13.49
N LEU A 147 -3.07 20.51 -12.80
CA LEU A 147 -2.76 19.17 -12.27
C LEU A 147 -3.30 18.90 -10.85
N ASN A 148 -4.01 19.87 -10.26
CA ASN A 148 -4.57 19.81 -8.90
C ASN A 148 -3.53 19.59 -7.78
N PHE A 149 -2.25 19.91 -8.00
CA PHE A 149 -1.24 20.00 -6.93
C PHE A 149 -1.38 21.27 -6.10
N THR A 150 -2.57 21.51 -5.56
CA THR A 150 -2.91 22.71 -4.78
C THR A 150 -3.13 22.35 -3.31
N TYR A 151 -2.99 23.36 -2.46
CA TYR A 151 -3.27 23.22 -1.03
C TYR A 151 -4.70 22.72 -0.82
N GLY A 152 -4.82 21.56 -0.17
CA GLY A 152 -6.09 20.88 0.08
C GLY A 152 -6.30 19.62 -0.74
N ASN A 153 -5.59 19.44 -1.87
CA ASN A 153 -5.72 18.21 -2.68
C ASN A 153 -4.51 17.28 -2.50
N THR A 154 -3.37 17.81 -2.08
CA THR A 154 -2.11 17.07 -1.90
C THR A 154 -1.40 17.50 -0.61
N LEU A 155 -0.55 16.63 -0.06
CA LEU A 155 0.19 16.90 1.17
C LEU A 155 1.46 17.70 0.87
N PHE A 156 1.59 18.91 1.41
CA PHE A 156 2.80 19.74 1.28
C PHE A 156 3.18 20.07 -0.18
N PRO A 157 2.30 20.68 -0.99
CA PRO A 157 2.56 20.94 -2.42
C PRO A 157 3.84 21.76 -2.68
N SER A 158 4.26 22.62 -1.75
CA SER A 158 5.53 23.37 -1.85
C SER A 158 6.78 22.46 -1.91
N PHE A 159 6.74 21.27 -1.31
CA PHE A 159 7.84 20.30 -1.37
C PHE A 159 7.92 19.63 -2.73
N TYR A 160 6.80 19.45 -3.43
CA TYR A 160 6.77 18.89 -4.78
C TYR A 160 7.57 19.77 -5.76
N TYR A 161 7.36 21.09 -5.71
CA TYR A 161 8.05 22.03 -6.60
C TYR A 161 9.51 22.31 -6.22
N SER A 162 9.87 22.21 -4.94
CA SER A 162 11.24 22.45 -4.48
C SER A 162 12.13 21.21 -4.53
N HIS A 163 11.60 20.05 -4.14
CA HIS A 163 12.34 18.78 -4.00
C HIS A 163 11.46 17.59 -4.44
N PRO A 164 11.15 17.45 -5.74
CA PRO A 164 10.16 16.48 -6.25
C PRO A 164 10.50 15.04 -5.89
N LEU A 165 11.77 14.64 -5.97
CA LEU A 165 12.20 13.28 -5.60
C LEU A 165 11.94 12.98 -4.11
N VAL A 166 12.19 13.95 -3.22
CA VAL A 166 11.98 13.79 -1.78
C VAL A 166 10.49 13.67 -1.48
N TYR A 167 9.68 14.51 -2.13
CA TYR A 167 8.23 14.47 -2.05
C TYR A 167 7.67 13.11 -2.46
N THR A 168 8.09 12.60 -3.63
CA THR A 168 7.71 11.26 -4.10
C THR A 168 8.16 10.16 -3.15
N GLY A 169 9.37 10.27 -2.59
CA GLY A 169 9.86 9.37 -1.54
C GLY A 169 8.96 9.36 -0.30
N MET A 170 8.44 10.50 0.13
CA MET A 170 7.51 10.58 1.26
C MET A 170 6.21 9.82 0.98
N TYR A 171 5.63 9.96 -0.21
CA TYR A 171 4.42 9.23 -0.60
C TYR A 171 4.64 7.72 -0.76
N ILE A 172 5.82 7.28 -1.23
CA ILE A 172 6.20 5.86 -1.25
C ILE A 172 6.23 5.29 0.17
N ILE A 173 6.87 5.99 1.11
CA ILE A 173 6.96 5.56 2.51
C ILE A 173 5.56 5.52 3.14
N LEU A 174 4.74 6.54 2.91
CA LEU A 174 3.38 6.62 3.41
C LEU A 174 2.54 5.42 2.92
N SER A 175 2.60 5.13 1.63
CA SER A 175 1.91 3.99 1.01
C SER A 175 2.37 2.64 1.56
N ALA A 176 3.69 2.49 1.78
CA ALA A 176 4.26 1.29 2.38
C ALA A 176 3.84 1.10 3.84
N LEU A 177 3.73 2.18 4.64
CA LEU A 177 3.24 2.13 6.02
C LEU A 177 1.78 1.65 6.09
N PHE A 178 0.91 2.17 5.21
CA PHE A 178 -0.49 1.74 5.12
C PHE A 178 -0.63 0.30 4.63
N SER A 179 0.19 -0.12 3.67
CA SER A 179 0.26 -1.53 3.26
C SER A 179 0.62 -2.46 4.43
N GLY A 180 1.65 -2.10 5.21
CA GLY A 180 2.01 -2.82 6.43
C GLY A 180 0.84 -2.90 7.44
N LEU A 181 0.13 -1.78 7.65
CA LEU A 181 -1.05 -1.73 8.51
C LEU A 181 -2.15 -2.68 8.02
N PHE A 182 -2.51 -2.65 6.73
CA PHE A 182 -3.51 -3.56 6.15
C PHE A 182 -3.16 -5.03 6.36
N ALA A 183 -1.88 -5.38 6.23
CA ALA A 183 -1.41 -6.73 6.47
C ALA A 183 -1.59 -7.16 7.94
N ILE A 184 -1.30 -6.27 8.91
CA ILE A 184 -1.53 -6.54 10.34
C ILE A 184 -3.04 -6.65 10.63
N VAL A 185 -3.88 -5.78 10.05
CA VAL A 185 -5.35 -5.87 10.21
C VAL A 185 -5.84 -7.23 9.72
N THR A 186 -5.40 -7.65 8.54
CA THR A 186 -5.74 -8.96 7.98
C THR A 186 -5.28 -10.10 8.90
N LEU A 187 -4.05 -10.04 9.40
CA LEU A 187 -3.50 -11.02 10.35
C LEU A 187 -4.33 -11.05 11.66
N THR A 188 -4.83 -9.91 12.11
CA THR A 188 -5.63 -9.83 13.32
C THR A 188 -6.99 -10.47 13.11
N ILE A 189 -7.64 -10.21 11.98
CA ILE A 189 -8.94 -10.80 11.63
C ILE A 189 -8.83 -12.33 11.48
N SER A 190 -7.70 -12.83 10.96
CA SER A 190 -7.46 -14.28 10.83
C SER A 190 -7.39 -15.04 12.16
N LEU A 191 -7.13 -14.33 13.27
CA LEU A 191 -7.21 -14.93 14.62
C LEU A 191 -8.65 -15.27 15.03
N TYR A 192 -9.65 -14.60 14.44
CA TYR A 192 -11.06 -14.75 14.78
C TYR A 192 -11.86 -15.49 13.70
N VAL A 193 -11.45 -15.40 12.44
CA VAL A 193 -12.17 -15.96 11.30
C VAL A 193 -11.31 -17.00 10.59
N GLU A 194 -11.86 -18.19 10.37
CA GLU A 194 -11.13 -19.30 9.74
C GLU A 194 -11.14 -19.24 8.21
N ASN A 195 -12.16 -18.59 7.63
CA ASN A 195 -12.30 -18.50 6.18
C ASN A 195 -11.33 -17.47 5.61
N PHE A 196 -10.30 -17.97 4.91
CA PHE A 196 -9.28 -17.15 4.26
C PHE A 196 -9.84 -16.08 3.33
N PHE A 197 -10.88 -16.40 2.55
CA PHE A 197 -11.48 -15.45 1.62
C PHE A 197 -12.13 -14.28 2.35
N VAL A 198 -12.82 -14.55 3.46
CA VAL A 198 -13.45 -13.51 4.31
C VAL A 198 -12.38 -12.64 4.95
N VAL A 199 -11.30 -13.24 5.45
CA VAL A 199 -10.17 -12.52 6.06
C VAL A 199 -9.55 -11.54 5.07
N VAL A 200 -9.19 -11.98 3.86
CA VAL A 200 -8.55 -11.15 2.83
C VAL A 200 -9.50 -10.05 2.32
N SER A 201 -10.76 -10.40 2.04
CA SER A 201 -11.74 -9.44 1.51
C SER A 201 -12.17 -8.39 2.53
N SER A 202 -12.14 -8.70 3.83
CA SER A 202 -12.61 -7.78 4.88
C SER A 202 -11.93 -6.41 4.85
N VAL A 203 -10.61 -6.36 4.72
CA VAL A 203 -9.85 -5.09 4.71
C VAL A 203 -10.16 -4.27 3.46
N PHE A 204 -10.32 -4.94 2.32
CA PHE A 204 -10.73 -4.33 1.06
C PHE A 204 -12.17 -3.76 1.15
N LEU A 205 -13.11 -4.50 1.74
CA LEU A 205 -14.49 -4.04 1.91
C LEU A 205 -14.58 -2.81 2.81
N VAL A 206 -13.79 -2.76 3.89
CA VAL A 206 -13.71 -1.56 4.74
C VAL A 206 -13.23 -0.36 3.94
N GLN A 207 -12.18 -0.51 3.13
CA GLN A 207 -11.72 0.57 2.26
C GLN A 207 -12.78 1.00 1.24
N LEU A 208 -13.48 0.05 0.62
CA LEU A 208 -14.54 0.33 -0.35
C LEU A 208 -15.66 1.17 0.29
N VAL A 209 -16.12 0.80 1.49
CA VAL A 209 -17.13 1.58 2.22
C VAL A 209 -16.63 3.00 2.49
N LEU A 210 -15.39 3.16 2.95
CA LEU A 210 -14.79 4.48 3.19
C LEU A 210 -14.67 5.31 1.90
N MET A 211 -14.39 4.67 0.75
CA MET A 211 -14.35 5.35 -0.54
C MET A 211 -15.73 5.85 -0.95
N VAL A 212 -16.78 5.02 -0.80
CA VAL A 212 -18.16 5.43 -1.12
C VAL A 212 -18.57 6.63 -0.25
N ILE A 213 -18.28 6.58 1.05
CA ILE A 213 -18.58 7.71 1.96
C ILE A 213 -17.76 8.95 1.56
N GLY A 214 -16.48 8.79 1.26
CA GLY A 214 -15.60 9.88 0.83
C GLY A 214 -16.12 10.55 -0.45
N PHE A 215 -16.60 9.77 -1.41
CA PHE A 215 -17.21 10.29 -2.63
C PHE A 215 -18.51 11.07 -2.35
N MET A 216 -19.38 10.55 -1.48
CA MET A 216 -20.65 11.22 -1.13
C MET A 216 -20.44 12.52 -0.34
N THR A 217 -19.40 12.58 0.49
CA THR A 217 -19.11 13.73 1.36
C THR A 217 -18.11 14.72 0.75
N ASN A 218 -17.47 14.34 -0.37
CA ASN A 218 -16.36 15.06 -0.98
C ASN A 218 -15.19 15.32 -0.01
N ILE A 219 -14.89 14.34 0.84
CA ILE A 219 -13.78 14.36 1.80
C ILE A 219 -12.91 13.12 1.59
N ALA A 220 -11.59 13.29 1.60
CA ALA A 220 -10.62 12.20 1.46
C ALA A 220 -10.50 11.35 2.75
N ILE A 221 -11.53 10.55 3.03
CA ILE A 221 -11.61 9.72 4.25
C ILE A 221 -10.88 8.37 4.07
N SER A 222 -10.89 7.83 2.85
CA SER A 222 -10.33 6.50 2.56
C SER A 222 -8.83 6.56 2.25
N PRO A 223 -8.05 5.53 2.62
CA PRO A 223 -6.64 5.46 2.24
C PRO A 223 -6.39 5.54 0.75
N ALA A 224 -7.26 4.96 -0.08
CA ALA A 224 -7.12 5.06 -1.54
C ALA A 224 -7.11 6.50 -2.05
N HIS A 225 -7.87 7.41 -1.42
CA HIS A 225 -7.94 8.81 -1.86
C HIS A 225 -6.74 9.63 -1.42
N PHE A 226 -6.25 9.45 -0.19
CA PHE A 226 -5.17 10.29 0.35
C PHE A 226 -3.76 9.72 0.16
N LEU A 227 -3.62 8.44 -0.22
CA LEU A 227 -2.31 7.83 -0.54
C LEU A 227 -1.84 8.19 -1.95
N MET A 228 -2.75 8.62 -2.83
CA MET A 228 -2.39 9.15 -4.14
C MET A 228 -1.79 10.55 -3.98
N GLU A 229 -0.73 10.84 -4.73
CA GLU A 229 -0.13 12.18 -4.75
C GLU A 229 -1.10 13.20 -5.30
N ARG A 230 -1.94 12.80 -6.25
CA ARG A 230 -3.06 13.58 -6.77
C ARG A 230 -4.35 13.10 -6.10
N GLY A 231 -4.85 13.90 -5.15
CA GLY A 231 -6.19 13.69 -4.61
C GLY A 231 -7.25 14.13 -5.62
N ASP A 232 -8.11 13.20 -6.05
CA ASP A 232 -9.29 13.53 -6.86
C ASP A 232 -10.42 14.19 -6.04
N ILE A 233 -10.31 14.11 -4.71
CA ILE A 233 -11.27 14.63 -3.74
C ILE A 233 -10.58 15.71 -2.91
N ALA A 234 -11.28 16.82 -2.68
CA ALA A 234 -10.77 17.93 -1.88
C ALA A 234 -10.55 17.50 -0.40
N SER A 235 -9.63 18.19 0.29
CA SER A 235 -9.34 18.13 1.74
C SER A 235 -8.42 17.01 2.29
N VAL A 236 -7.30 16.73 1.61
CA VAL A 236 -6.24 15.88 2.18
C VAL A 236 -5.49 16.63 3.29
N SER A 237 -5.61 16.17 4.54
CA SER A 237 -4.93 16.74 5.71
C SER A 237 -3.93 15.76 6.31
N PHE A 238 -2.69 16.20 6.49
CA PHE A 238 -1.64 15.41 7.14
C PHE A 238 -2.05 14.94 8.55
N VAL A 239 -2.70 15.83 9.32
CA VAL A 239 -3.15 15.55 10.70
C VAL A 239 -4.19 14.43 10.69
N TYR A 240 -5.12 14.46 9.75
CA TYR A 240 -6.13 13.41 9.60
C TYR A 240 -5.48 12.05 9.31
N ILE A 241 -4.57 12.00 8.33
CA ILE A 241 -3.88 10.75 7.94
C ILE A 241 -3.10 10.18 9.12
N LEU A 242 -2.38 11.03 9.85
CA LEU A 242 -1.60 10.62 11.03
C LEU A 242 -2.51 10.06 12.14
N LEU A 243 -3.61 10.74 12.46
CA LEU A 243 -4.58 10.26 13.46
C LEU A 243 -5.23 8.96 13.02
N PHE A 244 -5.67 8.87 11.77
CA PHE A 244 -6.24 7.65 11.20
C PHE A 244 -5.27 6.47 11.33
N TYR A 245 -4.00 6.68 10.96
CA TYR A 245 -2.97 5.65 11.05
C TYR A 245 -2.73 5.22 12.51
N ILE A 246 -2.56 6.16 13.44
CA ILE A 246 -2.29 5.84 14.85
C ILE A 246 -3.48 5.11 15.49
N LEU A 247 -4.70 5.61 15.28
CA LEU A 247 -5.90 5.00 15.87
C LEU A 247 -6.13 3.59 15.32
N SER A 248 -6.00 3.40 14.01
CA SER A 248 -6.15 2.08 13.39
C SER A 248 -5.05 1.11 13.82
N LEU A 249 -3.80 1.55 13.95
CA LEU A 249 -2.68 0.75 14.46
C LEU A 249 -2.95 0.31 15.91
N VAL A 250 -3.30 1.25 16.81
CA VAL A 250 -3.58 0.96 18.22
C VAL A 250 -4.75 -0.01 18.36
N ALA A 251 -5.86 0.26 17.66
CA ALA A 251 -7.02 -0.63 17.68
C ALA A 251 -6.63 -2.05 17.22
N THR A 252 -5.89 -2.16 16.13
CA THR A 252 -5.44 -3.45 15.58
C THR A 252 -4.54 -4.20 16.56
N LEU A 253 -3.57 -3.51 17.19
CA LEU A 253 -2.69 -4.13 18.19
C LEU A 253 -3.46 -4.63 19.43
N VAL A 254 -4.45 -3.86 19.90
CA VAL A 254 -5.32 -4.28 21.01
C VAL A 254 -6.09 -5.55 20.64
N PHE A 255 -6.78 -5.56 19.50
CA PHE A 255 -7.51 -6.74 19.03
C PHE A 255 -6.61 -7.94 18.75
N TYR A 256 -5.38 -7.70 18.30
CA TYR A 256 -4.38 -8.75 18.10
C TYR A 256 -3.99 -9.41 19.42
N VAL A 257 -3.64 -8.63 20.45
CA VAL A 257 -3.26 -9.16 21.77
C VAL A 257 -4.41 -9.93 22.41
N ILE A 258 -5.65 -9.40 22.30
CA ILE A 258 -6.85 -10.09 22.79
C ILE A 258 -7.07 -11.40 22.03
N GLY A 259 -6.92 -11.39 20.70
CA GLY A 259 -7.13 -12.55 19.85
C GLY A 259 -6.14 -13.68 20.13
N VAL A 260 -4.86 -13.34 20.30
CA VAL A 260 -3.83 -14.30 20.68
C VAL A 260 -4.13 -14.94 22.04
N LYS A 261 -4.49 -14.13 23.05
CA LYS A 261 -4.80 -14.64 24.39
C LYS A 261 -6.05 -15.53 24.41
N LYS A 262 -7.10 -15.14 23.70
CA LYS A 262 -8.40 -15.83 23.76
C LYS A 262 -8.47 -17.08 22.88
N ASN A 263 -7.90 -17.01 21.68
CA ASN A 263 -8.12 -18.03 20.65
C ASN A 263 -6.94 -18.99 20.47
N VAL A 264 -5.77 -18.68 21.05
CA VAL A 264 -4.54 -19.48 20.83
C VAL A 264 -3.96 -20.03 22.12
N ILE A 265 -3.90 -19.22 23.18
CA ILE A 265 -3.42 -19.65 24.50
C ILE A 265 -4.62 -20.24 25.25
N LYS A 266 -4.83 -21.55 25.14
CA LYS A 266 -5.76 -22.29 26.02
C LYS A 266 -5.04 -22.78 27.27
#